data_AF-A0A1I8IVR6-F1
#
_entry.id   AF-A0A1I8IVR6-F1
#
_cell.length_a   1.000
_cell.length_b   1.000
_cell.length_c   1.000
_cell.angle_alpha   90.00
_cell.angle_beta   90.00
_cell.angle_gamma   90.00
#
_symmetry.space_group_name_H-M   'P 1'
#
loop_
_entity.id
_entity.type
_entity.pdbx_description
1 polymer ?
#
loop_
_entity_poly.entity_id
_entity_poly.type
_entity_poly.pdbx_seq_one_letter_code
_entity_poly.pdbx_strand_id
1 'polypeptide(L)'
;MKRDQKDAAEKRICLESQLSRMKAEVERLNSELNIGGCSRASAMFNGSFSDTWQANEKTGRPRKGVFEDLVDERRQRGDLGWVLRTRRSVPSPAFCAAGTSAASAAIKSSKSPADINRDVLSSDRLTYGLREISLETGRPMPELMSEAGAILDEMSHCLSMFAIRSFGYAVAKVMKRIYRGVFVNTEGITQLRKACSEYPVVLMPMHRSYADFLLLSLVCYDYDLPLPAIASAMDFMGMQLIGSILRNCGAFFIRRSFATDRVYWLTFVEYVKTHVRDGLHPVEFFIEGTRSRTGKSLYPK
;
A
#
# COMPACT_ATOMS: atom_id res chain seq x y z
N MET A 1 -0.48 -38.56 -2.81
CA MET A 1 -0.74 -38.56 -1.34
C MET A 1 0.50 -38.36 -0.48
N LYS A 2 1.46 -39.29 -0.35
CA LYS A 2 2.65 -39.09 0.52
C LYS A 2 3.60 -37.98 0.04
N ARG A 3 3.71 -37.78 -1.28
CA ARG A 3 4.55 -36.73 -1.90
C ARG A 3 3.96 -35.33 -1.70
N ASP A 4 2.63 -35.19 -1.83
CA ASP A 4 1.91 -33.93 -1.64
C ASP A 4 1.91 -33.45 -0.18
N GLN A 5 1.85 -34.38 0.78
CA GLN A 5 1.96 -34.05 2.21
C GLN A 5 3.37 -33.59 2.61
N LYS A 6 4.41 -34.20 2.03
CA LYS A 6 5.80 -33.80 2.27
C LYS A 6 6.08 -32.41 1.68
N ASP A 7 5.61 -32.16 0.47
CA ASP A 7 5.65 -30.85 -0.19
C ASP A 7 4.91 -29.76 0.60
N ALA A 8 3.74 -30.09 1.16
CA ALA A 8 2.96 -29.17 1.98
C ALA A 8 3.65 -28.85 3.32
N ALA A 9 4.28 -29.86 3.94
CA ALA A 9 5.04 -29.69 5.18
C ALA A 9 6.31 -28.85 4.96
N GLU A 10 7.07 -29.12 3.89
CA GLU A 10 8.27 -28.33 3.54
C GLU A 10 7.91 -26.87 3.17
N LYS A 11 6.79 -26.66 2.45
CA LYS A 11 6.27 -25.31 2.16
C LYS A 11 5.85 -24.57 3.44
N ARG A 12 5.25 -25.26 4.40
CA ARG A 12 4.84 -24.67 5.69
C ARG A 12 6.04 -24.23 6.53
N ILE A 13 7.08 -25.06 6.60
CA ILE A 13 8.34 -24.74 7.28
C ILE A 13 9.04 -23.54 6.63
N CYS A 14 9.04 -23.47 5.30
CA CYS A 14 9.60 -22.33 4.58
C CYS A 14 8.83 -21.04 4.88
N LEU A 15 7.49 -21.08 4.84
CA LEU A 15 6.64 -19.92 5.13
C LEU A 15 6.77 -19.44 6.58
N GLU A 16 6.83 -20.35 7.56
CA GLU A 16 7.04 -19.99 8.97
C GLU A 16 8.44 -19.39 9.20
N SER A 17 9.47 -19.93 8.55
CA SER A 17 10.82 -19.35 8.60
C SER A 17 10.88 -17.94 8.00
N GLN A 18 10.18 -17.72 6.87
CA GLN A 18 10.10 -16.41 6.21
C GLN A 18 9.30 -15.40 7.04
N LEU A 19 8.17 -15.83 7.63
CA LEU A 19 7.36 -15.00 8.52
C LEU A 19 8.16 -14.58 9.77
N SER A 20 8.95 -15.50 10.34
CA SER A 20 9.82 -15.22 11.48
C SER A 20 10.95 -14.24 11.13
N ARG A 21 11.53 -14.34 9.93
CA ARG A 21 12.56 -13.39 9.45
C ARG A 21 11.98 -12.00 9.17
N MET A 22 10.81 -11.93 8.56
CA MET A 22 10.10 -10.65 8.38
C MET A 22 9.70 -10.02 9.71
N LYS A 23 9.23 -10.83 10.69
CA LYS A 23 8.93 -10.33 12.04
C LYS A 23 10.17 -9.74 12.72
N ALA A 24 11.32 -10.43 12.63
CA ALA A 24 12.58 -9.95 13.17
C ALA A 24 13.07 -8.65 12.49
N GLU A 25 12.90 -8.53 11.17
CA GLU A 25 13.31 -7.32 10.45
C GLU A 25 12.37 -6.13 10.71
N VAL A 26 11.05 -6.39 10.85
CA VAL A 26 10.08 -5.39 11.30
C VAL A 26 10.39 -4.92 12.73
N GLU A 27 10.78 -5.83 13.64
CA GLU A 27 11.23 -5.47 14.99
C GLU A 27 12.53 -4.66 14.98
N ARG A 28 13.48 -5.02 14.11
CA ARG A 28 14.71 -4.26 13.90
C ARG A 28 14.42 -2.85 13.38
N LEU A 29 13.58 -2.70 12.36
CA LEU A 29 13.19 -1.40 11.83
C LEU A 29 12.41 -0.56 12.85
N ASN A 30 11.55 -1.19 13.67
CA ASN A 30 10.88 -0.52 14.79
C ASN A 30 11.89 0.02 15.83
N SER A 31 13.00 -0.69 16.05
CA SER A 31 14.07 -0.26 16.95
C SER A 31 14.92 0.89 16.37
N GLU A 32 15.23 0.86 15.08
CA GLU A 32 16.01 1.90 14.39
C GLU A 32 15.20 3.20 14.18
N LEU A 33 13.88 3.10 14.07
CA LEU A 33 12.98 4.25 13.91
C LEU A 33 12.55 4.90 15.24
N ASN A 34 13.02 4.40 16.40
CA ASN A 34 12.65 4.86 17.75
C ASN A 34 11.11 4.99 17.94
N ILE A 35 10.35 4.06 17.35
CA ILE A 35 8.91 3.95 17.55
C ILE A 35 8.68 3.16 18.84
N GLY A 36 8.97 3.79 19.97
CA GLY A 36 8.77 3.22 21.31
C GLY A 36 7.30 2.88 21.55
N GLY A 37 6.91 1.64 21.24
CA GLY A 37 5.55 1.13 21.45
C GLY A 37 5.08 0.02 20.51
N CYS A 38 5.86 -0.32 19.46
CA CYS A 38 5.41 -1.21 18.38
C CYS A 38 5.48 -2.73 18.67
N SER A 39 5.68 -3.18 19.92
CA SER A 39 5.71 -4.62 20.24
C SER A 39 4.32 -5.28 20.23
N ARG A 40 3.21 -4.50 20.28
CA ARG A 40 1.84 -5.03 20.23
C ARG A 40 1.22 -5.08 18.82
N ALA A 41 1.79 -4.39 17.83
CA ALA A 41 1.16 -4.21 16.52
C ALA A 41 1.35 -5.43 15.58
N SER A 42 2.50 -6.10 15.62
CA SER A 42 2.78 -7.30 14.82
C SER A 42 1.86 -8.50 15.18
N ALA A 43 1.20 -8.43 16.34
CA ALA A 43 0.31 -9.47 16.85
C ALA A 43 -1.17 -9.31 16.43
N MET A 44 -1.59 -8.18 15.85
CA MET A 44 -3.01 -7.98 15.51
C MET A 44 -3.51 -8.87 14.35
N PHE A 45 -2.61 -9.43 13.53
CA PHE A 45 -2.95 -10.30 12.40
C PHE A 45 -2.52 -11.77 12.61
N ASN A 46 -2.39 -12.24 13.86
CA ASN A 46 -2.15 -13.67 14.18
C ASN A 46 -3.43 -14.54 14.04
N GLY A 47 -4.42 -14.14 13.23
CA GLY A 47 -5.49 -15.02 12.81
C GLY A 47 -4.95 -16.00 11.77
N SER A 48 -4.92 -17.30 12.07
CA SER A 48 -4.51 -18.30 11.10
C SER A 48 -5.35 -18.17 9.83
N PHE A 49 -4.70 -17.95 8.68
CA PHE A 49 -5.34 -17.93 7.37
C PHE A 49 -6.13 -19.24 7.10
N SER A 50 -5.82 -20.33 7.83
CA SER A 50 -6.54 -21.61 7.75
C SER A 50 -7.93 -21.63 8.37
N ASP A 51 -8.25 -20.73 9.32
CA ASP A 51 -9.41 -20.93 10.18
C ASP A 51 -10.69 -20.22 9.68
N THR A 52 -10.60 -19.43 8.61
CA THR A 52 -11.68 -18.52 8.20
C THR A 52 -12.37 -18.86 6.87
N TRP A 53 -11.72 -19.56 5.93
CA TRP A 53 -12.35 -19.96 4.67
C TRP A 53 -12.94 -21.36 4.72
N GLN A 54 -14.08 -21.53 5.39
CA GLN A 54 -14.91 -22.73 5.25
C GLN A 54 -15.99 -22.48 4.18
N ALA A 55 -15.68 -22.87 2.95
CA ALA A 55 -16.67 -22.86 1.87
C ALA A 55 -17.71 -23.95 2.13
N ASN A 56 -19.00 -23.62 1.93
CA ASN A 56 -20.04 -24.64 1.91
C ASN A 56 -19.79 -25.58 0.72
N GLU A 57 -19.54 -26.86 0.99
CA GLU A 57 -19.16 -27.88 0.00
C GLU A 57 -20.13 -27.98 -1.19
N LYS A 58 -21.41 -27.61 -1.01
CA LYS A 58 -22.44 -27.67 -2.07
C LYS A 58 -22.49 -26.43 -2.95
N THR A 59 -22.02 -25.27 -2.48
CA THR A 59 -22.17 -23.98 -3.19
C THR A 59 -20.86 -23.27 -3.46
N GLY A 60 -19.76 -23.69 -2.82
CA GLY A 60 -18.45 -23.03 -2.88
C GLY A 60 -18.43 -21.63 -2.25
N ARG A 61 -19.51 -21.20 -1.58
CA ARG A 61 -19.63 -19.86 -0.97
C ARG A 61 -19.15 -19.87 0.48
N PRO A 62 -18.51 -18.78 0.96
CA PRO A 62 -18.09 -18.67 2.35
C PRO A 62 -19.30 -18.60 3.31
N ARG A 63 -19.05 -18.89 4.60
CA ARG A 63 -20.07 -18.78 5.67
C ARG A 63 -20.67 -17.38 5.71
N LYS A 64 -22.00 -17.32 5.67
CA LYS A 64 -22.80 -16.09 5.72
C LYS A 64 -22.60 -15.41 7.09
N GLY A 65 -22.19 -14.13 7.08
CA GLY A 65 -21.99 -13.32 8.30
C GLY A 65 -20.54 -12.97 8.63
N VAL A 66 -19.54 -13.69 8.09
CA VAL A 66 -18.10 -13.37 8.24
C VAL A 66 -17.53 -12.73 6.97
N PHE A 67 -18.03 -13.16 5.82
CA PHE A 67 -17.64 -12.62 4.52
C PHE A 67 -18.83 -11.97 3.83
N GLU A 68 -18.59 -10.79 3.26
CA GLU A 68 -19.54 -10.06 2.43
C GLU A 68 -19.11 -10.10 0.97
N ASP A 69 -20.06 -10.35 0.06
CA ASP A 69 -19.80 -10.29 -1.38
C ASP A 69 -19.94 -8.84 -1.86
N LEU A 70 -18.79 -8.18 -1.99
CA LEU A 70 -18.66 -6.81 -2.46
C LEU A 70 -19.35 -6.62 -3.81
N VAL A 71 -19.16 -7.57 -4.73
CA VAL A 71 -19.66 -7.47 -6.12
C VAL A 71 -21.17 -7.70 -6.17
N ASP A 72 -21.71 -8.59 -5.35
CA ASP A 72 -23.16 -8.85 -5.31
C ASP A 72 -23.93 -7.63 -4.80
N GLU A 73 -23.44 -6.96 -3.76
CA GLU A 73 -24.07 -5.72 -3.27
C GLU A 73 -24.05 -4.62 -4.35
N ARG A 74 -22.94 -4.50 -5.11
CA ARG A 74 -22.82 -3.55 -6.23
C ARG A 74 -23.68 -3.92 -7.45
N ARG A 75 -24.16 -5.17 -7.58
CA ARG A 75 -25.14 -5.54 -8.62
C ARG A 75 -26.54 -5.07 -8.25
N GLN A 76 -26.84 -5.01 -6.96
CA GLN A 76 -28.14 -4.60 -6.44
C GLN A 76 -28.27 -3.08 -6.30
N ARG A 77 -27.15 -2.35 -6.14
CA ARG A 77 -27.09 -0.89 -6.01
C ARG A 77 -26.54 -0.20 -7.27
N GLY A 78 -26.81 1.11 -7.41
CA GLY A 78 -26.28 1.92 -8.50
C GLY A 78 -24.82 2.36 -8.29
N ASP A 79 -23.95 2.10 -9.27
CA ASP A 79 -22.51 2.43 -9.20
C ASP A 79 -22.24 3.94 -9.11
N LEU A 80 -23.08 4.77 -9.75
CA LEU A 80 -22.89 6.21 -9.77
C LEU A 80 -23.09 6.83 -8.38
N GLY A 81 -24.15 6.41 -7.67
CA GLY A 81 -24.39 6.85 -6.30
C GLY A 81 -23.30 6.38 -5.34
N TRP A 82 -22.77 5.16 -5.55
CA TRP A 82 -21.65 4.65 -4.78
C TRP A 82 -20.35 5.45 -5.00
N VAL A 83 -20.01 5.74 -6.25
CA VAL A 83 -18.81 6.52 -6.56
C VAL A 83 -18.93 7.95 -6.04
N LEU A 84 -20.07 8.60 -6.21
CA LEU A 84 -20.25 10.00 -5.83
C LEU A 84 -20.48 10.20 -4.32
N ARG A 85 -20.59 9.12 -3.53
CA ARG A 85 -20.82 9.20 -2.09
C ARG A 85 -19.71 9.97 -1.37
N THR A 86 -20.08 10.65 -0.29
CA THR A 86 -19.12 11.28 0.61
C THR A 86 -18.52 10.24 1.55
N ARG A 87 -17.20 10.20 1.65
CA ARG A 87 -16.45 9.29 2.52
C ARG A 87 -16.17 9.95 3.86
N ARG A 88 -17.16 9.96 4.76
CA ARG A 88 -17.09 10.71 6.04
C ARG A 88 -16.40 9.97 7.19
N SER A 89 -16.21 8.66 7.05
CA SER A 89 -15.71 7.75 8.11
C SER A 89 -14.28 7.26 7.86
N VAL A 90 -13.53 7.93 6.97
CA VAL A 90 -12.13 7.57 6.71
C VAL A 90 -11.31 7.82 7.98
N PRO A 91 -10.66 6.80 8.56
CA PRO A 91 -9.85 6.98 9.75
C PRO A 91 -8.65 7.87 9.42
N SER A 92 -8.36 8.81 10.31
CA SER A 92 -7.13 9.61 10.26
C SER A 92 -6.15 9.09 11.30
N PRO A 93 -4.85 9.05 11.00
CA PRO A 93 -3.83 8.52 11.90
C PRO A 93 -3.72 9.35 13.19
N ALA A 94 -4.10 8.77 14.32
CA ALA A 94 -4.05 9.37 15.65
C ALA A 94 -2.64 9.44 16.24
N PHE A 95 -1.73 8.54 15.82
CA PHE A 95 -0.33 8.58 16.24
C PHE A 95 0.40 9.84 15.76
N CYS A 96 -0.08 10.47 14.68
CA CYS A 96 0.40 11.78 14.26
C CYS A 96 0.10 12.89 15.28
N ALA A 97 -0.85 12.66 16.21
CA ALA A 97 -1.32 13.62 17.20
C ALA A 97 -0.64 13.50 18.58
N ALA A 98 0.09 12.41 18.86
CA ALA A 98 0.77 12.23 20.14
C ALA A 98 1.91 13.26 20.29
N GLY A 99 1.66 14.31 21.09
CA GLY A 99 2.62 15.39 21.36
C GLY A 99 2.55 16.60 20.41
N THR A 100 1.65 16.61 19.43
CA THR A 100 1.45 17.77 18.52
C THR A 100 0.15 18.50 18.84
N SER A 101 0.12 19.83 18.67
CA SER A 101 -1.11 20.59 18.85
C SER A 101 -2.23 20.09 17.93
N ALA A 102 -3.50 20.26 18.33
CA ALA A 102 -4.66 19.87 17.53
C ALA A 102 -4.62 20.46 16.10
N ALA A 103 -4.04 21.66 15.94
CA ALA A 103 -3.81 22.29 14.64
C ALA A 103 -2.76 21.54 13.80
N SER A 104 -1.65 21.09 14.39
CA SER A 104 -0.63 20.27 13.69
C SER A 104 -1.15 18.89 13.31
N ALA A 105 -2.00 18.28 14.15
CA ALA A 105 -2.67 17.02 13.84
C ALA A 105 -3.66 17.18 12.66
N ALA A 106 -4.41 18.29 12.61
CA ALA A 106 -5.32 18.61 11.51
C ALA A 106 -4.60 18.94 10.19
N ILE A 107 -3.43 19.59 10.26
CA ILE A 107 -2.57 19.84 9.09
C ILE A 107 -2.00 18.52 8.56
N LYS A 108 -1.52 17.62 9.45
CA LYS A 108 -1.06 16.30 9.04
C LYS A 108 -2.18 15.49 8.39
N SER A 109 -3.40 15.50 8.91
CA SER A 109 -4.53 14.73 8.38
C SER A 109 -5.05 15.17 7.00
N SER A 110 -4.53 16.25 6.41
CA SER A 110 -5.04 16.85 5.17
C SER A 110 -3.97 17.21 4.13
N LYS A 111 -2.78 16.59 4.20
CA LYS A 111 -1.69 16.89 3.25
C LYS A 111 -2.06 16.54 1.80
N SER A 112 -1.76 17.46 0.90
CA SER A 112 -1.81 17.18 -0.54
C SER A 112 -0.57 16.40 -0.98
N PRO A 113 -0.61 15.72 -2.14
CA PRO A 113 0.59 15.08 -2.70
C PRO A 113 1.78 16.04 -2.88
N ALA A 114 1.51 17.31 -3.20
CA ALA A 114 2.54 18.34 -3.31
C ALA A 114 3.18 18.68 -1.96
N ASP A 115 2.40 18.67 -0.87
CA ASP A 115 2.94 18.86 0.48
C ASP A 115 3.88 17.73 0.87
N ILE A 116 3.57 16.49 0.47
CA ILE A 116 4.46 15.34 0.69
C ILE A 116 5.79 15.54 -0.03
N ASN A 117 5.76 15.97 -1.30
CA ASN A 117 7.00 16.23 -2.05
C ASN A 117 7.83 17.35 -1.39
N ARG A 118 7.17 18.40 -0.90
CA ARG A 118 7.83 19.48 -0.16
C ARG A 118 8.49 18.98 1.13
N ASP A 119 7.82 18.10 1.87
CA ASP A 119 8.34 17.52 3.11
C ASP A 119 9.55 16.60 2.87
N VAL A 120 9.61 15.94 1.72
CA VAL A 120 10.77 15.14 1.31
C VAL A 120 11.94 16.04 0.96
N LEU A 121 11.72 17.09 0.18
CA LEU A 121 12.75 18.05 -0.21
C LEU A 121 13.31 18.85 0.97
N SER A 122 12.49 19.12 1.99
CA SER A 122 12.92 19.80 3.21
C SER A 122 13.52 18.87 4.27
N SER A 123 13.64 17.57 3.98
CA SER A 123 14.17 16.61 4.94
C SER A 123 15.67 16.80 5.18
N ASP A 124 16.05 16.86 6.45
CA ASP A 124 17.46 16.88 6.88
C ASP A 124 18.22 15.64 6.40
N ARG A 125 17.55 14.49 6.33
CA ARG A 125 18.17 13.22 5.89
C ARG A 125 18.54 13.26 4.41
N LEU A 126 17.63 13.78 3.58
CA LEU A 126 17.90 13.96 2.16
C LEU A 126 19.02 14.98 1.97
N THR A 127 18.92 16.12 2.64
CA THR A 127 19.94 17.19 2.57
C THR A 127 21.32 16.67 2.98
N TYR A 128 21.40 15.89 4.05
CA TYR A 128 22.64 15.27 4.52
C TYR A 128 23.20 14.28 3.50
N GLY A 129 22.38 13.34 3.00
CA GLY A 129 22.84 12.35 2.02
C GLY A 129 23.27 12.99 0.69
N LEU A 130 22.58 14.05 0.24
CA LEU A 130 23.01 14.81 -0.93
C LEU A 130 24.33 15.53 -0.67
N ARG A 131 24.53 16.09 0.52
CA ARG A 131 25.80 16.76 0.89
C ARG A 131 26.97 15.78 0.82
N GLU A 132 26.81 14.54 1.27
CA GLU A 132 27.84 13.51 1.11
C GLU A 132 28.17 13.26 -0.37
N ILE A 133 27.15 13.10 -1.21
CA ILE A 133 27.33 12.95 -2.66
C ILE A 133 28.04 14.16 -3.27
N SER A 134 27.70 15.38 -2.83
CA SER A 134 28.33 16.62 -3.26
C SER A 134 29.82 16.65 -2.94
N LEU A 135 30.21 16.24 -1.73
CA LEU A 135 31.61 16.17 -1.30
C LEU A 135 32.40 15.13 -2.09
N GLU A 136 31.79 13.99 -2.39
CA GLU A 136 32.45 12.90 -3.12
C GLU A 136 32.59 13.19 -4.62
N THR A 137 31.56 13.79 -5.24
CA THR A 137 31.49 13.99 -6.70
C THR A 137 31.90 15.40 -7.15
N GLY A 138 32.00 16.35 -6.21
CA GLY A 138 32.23 17.77 -6.49
C GLY A 138 31.02 18.51 -7.08
N ARG A 139 29.85 17.85 -7.21
CA ARG A 139 28.64 18.46 -7.76
C ARG A 139 28.04 19.47 -6.78
N PRO A 140 27.60 20.66 -7.22
CA PRO A 140 27.06 21.68 -6.33
C PRO A 140 25.68 21.30 -5.76
N MET A 141 25.40 21.73 -4.53
CA MET A 141 24.14 21.37 -3.85
C MET A 141 22.84 21.78 -4.56
N PRO A 142 22.74 22.97 -5.16
CA PRO A 142 21.54 23.36 -5.89
C PRO A 142 21.21 22.42 -7.07
N GLU A 143 22.22 21.90 -7.75
CA GLU A 143 22.04 20.95 -8.86
C GLU A 143 21.46 19.63 -8.36
N LEU A 144 22.03 19.08 -7.29
CA LEU A 144 21.56 17.84 -6.66
C LEU A 144 20.14 17.96 -6.08
N MET A 145 19.80 19.13 -5.51
CA MET A 145 18.43 19.42 -5.04
C MET A 145 17.43 19.53 -6.18
N SER A 146 17.82 20.18 -7.29
CA SER A 146 16.99 20.25 -8.51
C SER A 146 16.77 18.86 -9.12
N GLU A 147 17.80 18.01 -9.13
CA GLU A 147 17.71 16.62 -9.58
C GLU A 147 16.76 15.80 -8.70
N ALA A 148 16.87 15.92 -7.38
CA ALA A 148 15.94 15.29 -6.44
C ALA A 148 14.49 15.74 -6.66
N GLY A 149 14.27 17.03 -6.96
CA GLY A 149 12.96 17.58 -7.32
C GLY A 149 12.39 16.95 -8.60
N ALA A 150 13.20 16.87 -9.66
CA ALA A 150 12.79 16.24 -10.91
C ALA A 150 12.46 14.74 -10.73
N ILE A 151 13.24 14.05 -9.89
CA ILE A 151 12.98 12.65 -9.53
C ILE A 151 11.65 12.51 -8.77
N LEU A 152 11.36 13.43 -7.84
CA LEU A 152 10.06 13.46 -7.14
C LEU A 152 8.90 13.69 -8.10
N ASP A 153 9.02 14.62 -9.03
CA ASP A 153 7.98 14.88 -10.03
C ASP A 153 7.78 13.65 -10.94
N GLU A 154 8.83 12.91 -11.25
CA GLU A 154 8.75 11.65 -11.98
C GLU A 154 8.06 10.55 -11.16
N MET A 155 8.42 10.35 -9.89
CA MET A 155 7.97 9.18 -9.13
C MET A 155 6.66 9.39 -8.37
N SER A 156 6.40 10.59 -7.88
CA SER A 156 5.34 10.86 -6.90
C SER A 156 3.93 10.63 -7.45
N HIS A 157 3.04 10.17 -6.58
CA HIS A 157 1.63 10.06 -6.89
C HIS A 157 0.94 11.43 -6.94
N CYS A 158 -0.19 11.53 -7.64
CA CYS A 158 -0.98 12.77 -7.75
C CYS A 158 -2.45 12.50 -7.39
N LEU A 159 -2.69 12.06 -6.15
CA LEU A 159 -3.99 11.54 -5.74
C LEU A 159 -5.10 12.58 -5.93
N SER A 160 -6.07 12.26 -6.79
CA SER A 160 -7.20 13.12 -7.14
C SER A 160 -8.51 12.37 -6.94
N MET A 161 -9.36 12.89 -6.06
CA MET A 161 -10.68 12.28 -5.79
C MET A 161 -11.56 12.23 -7.04
N PHE A 162 -11.43 13.17 -7.97
CA PHE A 162 -12.16 13.13 -9.24
C PHE A 162 -11.73 11.94 -10.10
N ALA A 163 -10.41 11.70 -10.21
CA ALA A 163 -9.87 10.58 -10.96
C ALA A 163 -10.22 9.25 -10.29
N ILE A 164 -10.05 9.14 -8.96
CA ILE A 164 -10.43 7.97 -8.16
C ILE A 164 -11.89 7.60 -8.40
N ARG A 165 -12.79 8.60 -8.38
CA ARG A 165 -14.22 8.38 -8.59
C ARG A 165 -14.51 7.87 -10.00
N SER A 166 -14.00 8.58 -11.00
CA SER A 166 -14.22 8.23 -12.42
C SER A 166 -13.65 6.84 -12.75
N PHE A 167 -12.44 6.54 -12.27
CA PHE A 167 -11.79 5.27 -12.49
C PHE A 167 -12.43 4.15 -11.66
N GLY A 168 -12.80 4.43 -10.41
CA GLY A 168 -13.54 3.49 -9.54
C GLY A 168 -14.87 3.05 -10.16
N TYR A 169 -15.59 3.96 -10.85
CA TYR A 169 -16.79 3.60 -11.60
C TYR A 169 -16.49 2.56 -12.70
N ALA A 170 -15.45 2.82 -13.51
CA ALA A 170 -15.05 1.90 -14.58
C ALA A 170 -14.57 0.55 -14.02
N VAL A 171 -13.74 0.57 -12.98
CA VAL A 171 -13.25 -0.63 -12.30
C VAL A 171 -14.43 -1.44 -11.74
N ALA A 172 -15.38 -0.82 -11.03
CA ALA A 172 -16.54 -1.52 -10.50
C ALA A 172 -17.36 -2.22 -11.60
N LYS A 173 -17.57 -1.57 -12.75
CA LYS A 173 -18.25 -2.21 -13.91
C LYS A 173 -17.48 -3.42 -14.43
N VAL A 174 -16.16 -3.32 -14.54
CA VAL A 174 -15.29 -4.40 -15.00
C VAL A 174 -15.31 -5.56 -14.00
N MET A 175 -15.17 -5.28 -12.70
CA MET A 175 -15.16 -6.30 -11.65
C MET A 175 -16.47 -7.10 -11.61
N LYS A 176 -17.62 -6.44 -11.79
CA LYS A 176 -18.94 -7.12 -11.86
C LYS A 176 -19.08 -8.10 -13.03
N ARG A 177 -18.35 -7.86 -14.13
CA ARG A 177 -18.36 -8.71 -15.33
C ARG A 177 -17.38 -9.88 -15.22
N ILE A 178 -16.20 -9.65 -14.65
CA ILE A 178 -15.12 -10.65 -14.58
C ILE A 178 -15.32 -11.61 -13.40
N TYR A 179 -15.75 -11.09 -12.24
CA TYR A 179 -15.84 -11.89 -11.02
C TYR A 179 -17.28 -12.33 -10.73
N ARG A 180 -17.44 -13.62 -10.38
CA ARG A 180 -18.74 -14.14 -9.92
C ARG A 180 -19.11 -13.56 -8.54
N GLY A 181 -18.13 -13.37 -7.67
CA GLY A 181 -18.25 -12.73 -6.36
C GLY A 181 -16.87 -12.35 -5.83
N VAL A 182 -16.81 -11.30 -5.01
CA VAL A 182 -15.58 -10.86 -4.32
C VAL A 182 -15.90 -10.82 -2.84
N PHE A 183 -15.41 -11.81 -2.11
CA PHE A 183 -15.75 -11.97 -0.70
C PHE A 183 -14.69 -11.31 0.18
N VAL A 184 -15.13 -10.35 0.99
CA VAL A 184 -14.29 -9.58 1.89
C VAL A 184 -14.60 -9.97 3.33
N ASN A 185 -13.55 -10.21 4.13
CA ASN A 185 -13.69 -10.48 5.56
C ASN A 185 -13.97 -9.17 6.32
N THR A 186 -15.17 -9.00 6.84
CA THR A 186 -15.60 -7.77 7.54
C THR A 186 -14.90 -7.56 8.88
N GLU A 187 -14.57 -8.64 9.58
CA GLU A 187 -13.79 -8.58 10.81
C GLU A 187 -12.37 -8.07 10.52
N GLY A 188 -11.73 -8.59 9.48
CA GLY A 188 -10.43 -8.14 9.02
C GLY A 188 -10.43 -6.65 8.61
N ILE A 189 -11.50 -6.19 7.96
CA ILE A 189 -11.67 -4.77 7.64
C ILE A 189 -11.80 -3.89 8.89
N THR A 190 -12.52 -4.37 9.91
CA THR A 190 -12.69 -3.64 11.17
C THR A 190 -11.36 -3.52 11.91
N GLN A 191 -10.57 -4.59 11.94
CA GLN A 191 -9.22 -4.58 12.50
C GLN A 191 -8.29 -3.64 11.71
N LEU A 192 -8.36 -3.69 10.37
CA LEU A 192 -7.60 -2.80 9.51
C LEU A 192 -7.96 -1.32 9.73
N ARG A 193 -9.25 -0.99 9.88
CA ARG A 193 -9.69 0.37 10.21
C ARG A 193 -9.04 0.87 11.50
N LYS A 194 -9.04 0.04 12.55
CA LYS A 194 -8.42 0.37 13.82
C LYS A 194 -6.91 0.56 13.67
N ALA A 195 -6.24 -0.33 12.93
CA ALA A 195 -4.82 -0.23 12.65
C ALA A 195 -4.47 1.07 11.91
N CYS A 196 -5.23 1.48 10.90
CA CYS A 196 -5.01 2.75 10.19
C CYS A 196 -5.18 3.98 11.09
N SER A 197 -6.01 3.91 12.13
CA SER A 197 -6.13 4.98 13.12
C SER A 197 -4.96 5.01 14.10
N GLU A 198 -4.41 3.85 14.47
CA GLU A 198 -3.43 3.75 15.57
C GLU A 198 -1.98 3.72 15.10
N TYR A 199 -1.71 3.23 13.88
CA TYR A 199 -0.38 2.92 13.38
C TYR A 199 -0.25 3.22 11.88
N PRO A 200 0.98 3.46 11.38
CA PRO A 200 1.21 3.46 9.95
C PRO A 200 1.08 2.04 9.39
N VAL A 201 0.35 1.90 8.29
CA VAL A 201 0.00 0.59 7.72
C VAL A 201 0.70 0.39 6.39
N VAL A 202 1.33 -0.78 6.22
CA VAL A 202 1.85 -1.26 4.93
C VAL A 202 1.06 -2.49 4.52
N LEU A 203 0.42 -2.43 3.37
CA LEU A 203 -0.35 -3.52 2.78
C LEU A 203 0.56 -4.35 1.88
N MET A 204 0.63 -5.65 2.15
CA MET A 204 1.45 -6.60 1.38
C MET A 204 0.57 -7.68 0.74
N PRO A 205 -0.21 -7.33 -0.31
CA PRO A 205 -1.01 -8.29 -1.04
C PRO A 205 -0.14 -9.27 -1.85
N MET A 206 -0.73 -10.42 -2.18
CA MET A 206 -0.14 -11.38 -3.12
C MET A 206 -0.25 -10.84 -4.55
N HIS A 207 0.79 -10.95 -5.39
CA HIS A 207 0.78 -10.41 -6.75
C HIS A 207 0.49 -11.48 -7.82
N ARG A 208 -0.78 -11.85 -7.98
CA ARG A 208 -1.22 -12.88 -8.95
C ARG A 208 -1.84 -12.30 -10.21
N SER A 209 -2.38 -11.09 -10.15
CA SER A 209 -3.07 -10.40 -11.25
C SER A 209 -2.81 -8.89 -11.21
N TYR A 210 -2.98 -8.23 -12.35
CA TYR A 210 -3.07 -6.75 -12.39
C TYR A 210 -4.37 -6.24 -11.76
N ALA A 211 -5.35 -7.11 -11.52
CA ALA A 211 -6.55 -6.76 -10.78
C ALA A 211 -6.30 -6.60 -9.28
N ASP A 212 -5.21 -7.15 -8.73
CA ASP A 212 -5.04 -7.25 -7.27
C ASP A 212 -4.92 -5.88 -6.59
N PHE A 213 -4.10 -4.98 -7.14
CA PHE A 213 -3.98 -3.60 -6.61
C PHE A 213 -5.25 -2.77 -6.81
N LEU A 214 -5.97 -3.02 -7.91
CA LEU A 214 -7.26 -2.37 -8.16
C LEU A 214 -8.32 -2.86 -7.18
N LEU A 215 -8.33 -4.15 -6.87
CA LEU A 215 -9.28 -4.76 -5.96
C LEU A 215 -9.05 -4.30 -4.53
N LEU A 216 -7.80 -4.21 -4.08
CA LEU A 216 -7.48 -3.69 -2.76
C LEU A 216 -7.92 -2.23 -2.62
N SER A 217 -7.62 -1.40 -3.62
CA SER A 217 -8.09 -0.02 -3.68
C SER A 217 -9.63 0.09 -3.68
N LEU A 218 -10.32 -0.83 -4.38
CA LEU A 218 -11.78 -0.89 -4.43
C LEU A 218 -12.37 -1.24 -3.06
N VAL A 219 -11.79 -2.22 -2.36
CA VAL A 219 -12.18 -2.61 -1.00
C VAL A 219 -11.96 -1.45 -0.03
N CYS A 220 -10.79 -0.79 -0.08
CA CYS A 220 -10.53 0.39 0.74
C CYS A 220 -11.52 1.52 0.45
N TYR A 221 -11.89 1.72 -0.82
CA TYR A 221 -12.89 2.71 -1.20
C TYR A 221 -14.26 2.38 -0.63
N ASP A 222 -14.73 1.13 -0.76
CA ASP A 222 -16.06 0.69 -0.33
C ASP A 222 -16.24 0.69 1.18
N TYR A 223 -15.21 0.28 1.92
CA TYR A 223 -15.24 0.30 3.38
C TYR A 223 -14.72 1.60 3.98
N ASP A 224 -14.64 2.72 3.25
CA ASP A 224 -14.19 4.01 3.81
C ASP A 224 -12.87 3.90 4.61
N LEU A 225 -11.89 3.18 4.05
CA LEU A 225 -10.51 3.12 4.52
C LEU A 225 -9.63 4.08 3.70
N PRO A 226 -8.50 4.58 4.22
CA PRO A 226 -7.64 5.45 3.42
C PRO A 226 -7.16 4.69 2.18
N LEU A 227 -7.14 5.37 1.03
CA LEU A 227 -6.73 4.74 -0.22
C LEU A 227 -5.22 4.51 -0.20
N PRO A 228 -4.75 3.33 -0.64
CA PRO A 228 -3.34 3.03 -0.59
C PRO A 228 -2.52 3.84 -1.60
N ALA A 229 -1.31 4.20 -1.20
CA ALA A 229 -0.28 4.66 -2.12
C ALA A 229 0.39 3.41 -2.74
N ILE A 230 0.19 3.21 -4.04
CA ILE A 230 0.54 1.96 -4.73
C ILE A 230 1.95 2.07 -5.31
N ALA A 231 2.86 1.21 -4.85
CA ALA A 231 4.17 1.07 -5.49
C ALA A 231 4.02 0.36 -6.85
N SER A 232 4.21 1.10 -7.95
CA SER A 232 4.07 0.58 -9.31
C SER A 232 5.38 0.64 -10.08
N ALA A 233 5.60 -0.31 -10.98
CA ALA A 233 6.77 -0.30 -11.85
C ALA A 233 6.63 0.76 -12.97
N MET A 234 7.74 1.37 -13.38
CA MET A 234 7.74 2.35 -14.49
C MET A 234 7.22 1.82 -15.83
N ASP A 235 7.15 0.50 -16.04
CA ASP A 235 6.65 -0.08 -17.29
C ASP A 235 5.21 0.38 -17.62
N PHE A 236 4.40 0.73 -16.61
CA PHE A 236 3.07 1.30 -16.80
C PHE A 236 3.09 2.79 -17.20
N MET A 237 4.14 3.53 -16.84
CA MET A 237 4.31 4.93 -17.22
C MET A 237 4.57 5.07 -18.73
N GLY A 238 5.09 4.03 -19.39
CA GLY A 238 5.22 3.97 -20.85
C GLY A 238 3.88 4.05 -21.60
N MET A 239 2.76 3.73 -20.93
CA MET A 239 1.41 3.94 -21.44
C MET A 239 0.85 5.25 -20.87
N GLN A 240 1.18 6.39 -21.48
CA GLN A 240 0.90 7.73 -20.93
C GLN A 240 -0.51 7.92 -20.37
N LEU A 241 -1.54 7.39 -21.04
CA LEU A 241 -2.94 7.47 -20.57
C LEU A 241 -3.17 6.67 -19.28
N ILE A 242 -2.76 5.40 -19.26
CA ILE A 242 -2.97 4.50 -18.11
C ILE A 242 -2.07 4.90 -16.95
N GLY A 243 -0.82 5.25 -17.22
CA GLY A 243 0.12 5.78 -16.23
C GLY A 243 -0.42 7.04 -15.54
N SER A 244 -0.98 7.99 -16.31
CA SER A 244 -1.59 9.19 -15.74
C SER A 244 -2.81 8.87 -14.86
N ILE A 245 -3.70 7.98 -15.31
CA ILE A 245 -4.87 7.57 -14.51
C ILE A 245 -4.42 6.91 -13.21
N LEU A 246 -3.46 5.98 -13.27
CA LEU A 246 -2.94 5.28 -12.09
C LEU A 246 -2.24 6.25 -11.13
N ARG A 247 -1.44 7.20 -11.65
CA ARG A 247 -0.83 8.27 -10.84
C ARG A 247 -1.89 9.06 -10.09
N ASN A 248 -2.96 9.41 -10.78
CA ASN A 248 -4.07 10.16 -10.21
C ASN A 248 -4.89 9.35 -9.20
N CYS A 249 -4.77 8.02 -9.21
CA CYS A 249 -5.40 7.11 -8.26
C CYS A 249 -4.51 6.75 -7.07
N GLY A 250 -3.30 7.31 -6.96
CA GLY A 250 -2.39 7.05 -5.84
C GLY A 250 -1.18 6.17 -6.17
N ALA A 251 -0.97 5.79 -7.43
CA ALA A 251 0.23 5.06 -7.82
C ALA A 251 1.46 5.98 -7.87
N PHE A 252 2.56 5.56 -7.25
CA PHE A 252 3.87 6.16 -7.41
C PHE A 252 4.79 5.17 -8.14
N PHE A 253 5.71 5.68 -8.96
CA PHE A 253 6.46 4.87 -9.92
C PHE A 253 7.90 4.63 -9.47
N ILE A 254 8.34 3.37 -9.56
CA ILE A 254 9.69 2.94 -9.18
C ILE A 254 10.44 2.48 -10.44
N ARG A 255 11.67 2.96 -10.61
CA ARG A 255 12.59 2.54 -11.68
C ARG A 255 12.96 1.05 -11.50
N ARG A 256 13.24 0.33 -12.58
CA ARG A 256 13.66 -1.10 -12.50
C ARG A 256 15.13 -1.28 -12.16
N SER A 257 15.96 -0.28 -12.48
CA SER A 257 17.40 -0.26 -12.19
C SER A 257 17.72 1.09 -11.55
N PHE A 258 18.02 1.07 -10.26
CA PHE A 258 18.30 2.27 -9.46
C PHE A 258 19.51 2.13 -8.54
N ALA A 259 20.17 0.97 -8.51
CA ALA A 259 21.32 0.72 -7.64
C ALA A 259 22.52 1.65 -7.93
N THR A 260 22.62 2.19 -9.14
CA THR A 260 23.71 3.06 -9.56
C THR A 260 23.43 4.55 -9.32
N ASP A 261 22.16 4.95 -9.18
CA ASP A 261 21.75 6.34 -9.02
C ASP A 261 21.51 6.64 -7.53
N ARG A 262 22.55 7.15 -6.87
CA ARG A 262 22.51 7.45 -5.43
C ARG A 262 21.52 8.57 -5.09
N VAL A 263 21.37 9.57 -5.97
CA VAL A 263 20.43 10.67 -5.75
C VAL A 263 19.02 10.12 -5.78
N TYR A 264 18.68 9.34 -6.81
CA TYR A 264 17.39 8.67 -6.90
C TYR A 264 17.10 7.79 -5.69
N TRP A 265 18.05 6.95 -5.27
CA TRP A 265 17.85 6.06 -4.14
C TRP A 265 17.56 6.82 -2.83
N LEU A 266 18.31 7.88 -2.55
CA LEU A 266 18.09 8.72 -1.36
C LEU A 266 16.71 9.40 -1.41
N THR A 267 16.36 10.00 -2.54
CA THR A 267 15.06 10.67 -2.72
C THR A 267 13.90 9.68 -2.58
N PHE A 268 14.02 8.49 -3.18
CA PHE A 268 13.03 7.42 -3.10
C PHE A 268 12.84 6.91 -1.67
N VAL A 269 13.94 6.60 -0.97
CA VAL A 269 13.90 6.12 0.41
C VAL A 269 13.23 7.16 1.31
N GLU A 270 13.55 8.43 1.15
CA GLU A 270 12.95 9.50 1.95
C GLU A 270 11.47 9.72 1.62
N TYR A 271 11.08 9.56 0.35
CA TYR A 271 9.68 9.59 -0.07
C TYR A 271 8.85 8.47 0.60
N VAL A 272 9.33 7.23 0.55
CA VAL A 272 8.64 6.10 1.20
C VAL A 272 8.60 6.27 2.72
N LYS A 273 9.70 6.73 3.33
CA LYS A 273 9.74 7.03 4.77
C LYS A 273 8.74 8.11 5.14
N THR A 274 8.53 9.11 4.29
CA THR A 274 7.56 10.17 4.54
C THR A 274 6.12 9.61 4.51
N HIS A 275 5.78 8.74 3.55
CA HIS A 275 4.47 8.07 3.55
C HIS A 275 4.25 7.21 4.79
N VAL A 276 5.25 6.44 5.22
CA VAL A 276 5.14 5.61 6.42
C VAL A 276 5.08 6.46 7.69
N ARG A 277 5.87 7.53 7.79
CA ARG A 277 5.89 8.42 8.95
C ARG A 277 4.58 9.19 9.11
N ASP A 278 4.03 9.69 8.00
CA ASP A 278 2.81 10.48 8.00
C ASP A 278 1.57 9.58 8.09
N GLY A 279 1.65 8.36 7.51
CA GLY A 279 0.64 7.30 7.54
C GLY A 279 -0.78 7.71 7.18
N LEU A 280 -0.92 8.77 6.39
CA LEU A 280 -2.20 9.22 5.84
C LEU A 280 -2.79 8.22 4.85
N HIS A 281 -1.89 7.62 4.06
CA HIS A 281 -2.20 6.62 3.07
C HIS A 281 -1.39 5.37 3.39
N PRO A 282 -2.04 4.19 3.53
CA PRO A 282 -1.30 2.95 3.67
C PRO A 282 -0.44 2.74 2.43
N VAL A 283 0.78 2.25 2.59
CA VAL A 283 1.64 1.95 1.44
C VAL A 283 1.31 0.54 0.96
N GLU A 284 0.96 0.38 -0.30
CA GLU A 284 0.78 -0.93 -0.92
C GLU A 284 2.06 -1.36 -1.64
N PHE A 285 2.59 -2.52 -1.24
CA PHE A 285 3.85 -3.04 -1.73
C PHE A 285 3.78 -4.53 -2.04
N PHE A 286 4.25 -4.91 -3.24
CA PHE A 286 4.29 -6.29 -3.70
C PHE A 286 5.70 -6.87 -3.51
N ILE A 287 5.91 -7.59 -2.40
CA ILE A 287 7.20 -8.20 -2.03
C ILE A 287 7.78 -9.15 -3.10
N GLU A 288 6.93 -9.77 -3.92
CA GLU A 288 7.33 -10.69 -4.98
C GLU A 288 8.09 -9.99 -6.13
N GLY A 289 7.96 -8.65 -6.24
CA GLY A 289 8.58 -7.81 -7.27
C GLY A 289 8.08 -8.05 -8.70
N THR A 290 7.45 -9.19 -8.97
CA THR A 290 6.88 -9.56 -10.27
C THR A 290 5.61 -10.38 -10.08
N ARG A 291 4.67 -10.28 -11.02
CA ARG A 291 3.45 -11.08 -11.00
C ARG A 291 3.79 -12.57 -11.17
N SER A 292 3.19 -13.41 -10.34
CA SER A 292 3.25 -14.85 -10.54
C SER A 292 2.61 -15.27 -11.86
N ARG A 293 3.38 -15.94 -12.74
CA ARG A 293 2.86 -16.49 -14.01
C ARG A 293 2.12 -17.81 -13.82
N THR A 294 2.39 -18.52 -12.73
CA THR A 294 1.80 -19.84 -12.43
C THR A 294 0.74 -19.79 -11.32
N GLY A 295 0.38 -18.59 -10.84
CA GLY A 295 -0.55 -18.40 -9.72
C GLY A 295 -0.02 -18.85 -8.35
N LYS A 296 1.28 -19.21 -8.27
CA LYS A 296 1.97 -19.60 -7.03
C LYS A 296 2.66 -18.39 -6.43
N SER A 297 2.65 -18.28 -5.10
CA SER A 297 3.42 -17.25 -4.41
C SER A 297 4.89 -17.32 -4.79
N LEU A 298 5.50 -16.19 -5.11
CA LEU A 298 6.93 -16.09 -5.37
C LEU A 298 7.68 -15.74 -4.09
N TYR A 299 8.98 -16.00 -4.07
CA TYR A 299 9.83 -15.57 -2.97
C TYR A 299 10.00 -14.04 -3.01
N PRO A 300 10.07 -13.38 -1.84
CA PRO A 300 10.41 -11.96 -1.77
C PRO A 300 11.74 -11.69 -2.49
N LYS A 301 11.81 -10.56 -3.19
CA LYS A 301 13.04 -10.07 -3.83
C LYS A 301 13.68 -8.93 -3.05
#